data_AF-B9U3K0-F1
#
_entry.id   AF-B9U3K0-F1
#
_cell.length_a   1.000
_cell.length_b   1.000
_cell.length_c   1.000
_cell.angle_alpha   90.00
_cell.angle_beta   90.00
_cell.angle_gamma   90.00
#
_symmetry.space_group_name_H-M   'P 1'
#
loop_
_entity.id
_entity.type
_entity.pdbx_description
1 polymer ?
#
loop_
_entity_poly.entity_id
_entity_poly.type
_entity_poly.pdbx_seq_one_letter_code
_entity_poly.pdbx_strand_id
1 'polypeptide(L)'
;GDGKLYKTGDLARYLPDGNIEYLGRIDHQVKIRGFRIELGEIETVLSHHPAVEQAVVIAYEEKTGNQSLIGYIVPNPQGDRPENNQFDEQVEQWQMLYNQTYSQTNIEPDSTFNIVGWNSSYTGQSIPANQMREWLNDKVKIILTQQPNRVLEIGCGTGLILFQIAPHCRHYWATDISPVALDYIQQQLSQREPNLDHVHLWQRAADNFENLEAQRFDTIILNSVVQYFPNIDYLLQVLEGAVNVVAPGGCIFLGDVRNLQLLEAFHASVELHKAPPDLSVTQWQQRVQRQVDQENELLIDPAFFTAIRQRFPQITHVEIHLQRGQHHNELTQFRYNVLLHIGDAVDIPQDVQWVDWQTQQLTLSALQHLLVETQPEILGVIQIPNARLVKPLKSAEFLKNPQEFQTVSQLRAVINAIAPDTGVEPDEFYALAEALSYSLIVTWSDASVSDYYDVIFGQRQSQGQIPLRVFTATQQRDWRLYANQPLQPKLKHQLIPQLRSYLETRLPEYMMPNAFVMLDAIPLTANGKIDRRA
;
A
#
# COMPACT_ATOMS: atom_id res chain seq x y z
N GLY A 1 69.35 5.05 15.87
CA GLY A 1 68.17 4.86 15.02
C GLY A 1 67.18 5.92 15.40
N ASP A 2 66.75 6.75 14.44
CA ASP A 2 65.83 7.86 14.69
C ASP A 2 64.57 7.35 15.39
N GLY A 3 64.42 7.73 16.66
CA GLY A 3 63.42 7.20 17.59
C GLY A 3 61.98 7.45 17.15
N LYS A 4 61.48 6.62 16.24
CA LYS A 4 60.09 6.60 15.81
C LYS A 4 59.39 5.40 16.47
N LEU A 5 58.29 5.68 17.16
CA LEU A 5 57.40 4.66 17.72
C LEU A 5 56.28 4.38 16.72
N TYR A 6 56.00 3.09 16.46
CA TYR A 6 54.89 2.67 15.60
C TYR A 6 53.62 2.52 16.43
N LYS A 7 52.58 3.30 16.09
CA LYS A 7 51.28 3.21 16.75
C LYS A 7 50.53 2.00 16.19
N THR A 8 50.51 0.89 16.93
CA THR A 8 49.94 -0.38 16.46
C THR A 8 48.42 -0.37 16.38
N GLY A 9 47.73 0.34 17.28
CA GLY A 9 46.27 0.34 17.45
C GLY A 9 45.71 -0.91 18.17
N ASP A 10 46.59 -1.80 18.61
CA ASP A 10 46.25 -2.97 19.44
C ASP A 10 46.03 -2.53 20.89
N LEU A 11 44.95 -3.02 21.51
CA LEU A 11 44.72 -2.88 22.93
C LEU A 11 45.39 -4.05 23.65
N ALA A 12 46.24 -3.74 24.62
CA ALA A 12 46.93 -4.76 25.39
C ALA A 12 47.08 -4.32 26.85
N ARG A 13 47.28 -5.29 27.74
CA ARG A 13 47.64 -5.05 29.14
C ARG A 13 48.86 -5.87 29.55
N TYR A 14 49.58 -5.38 30.54
CA TYR A 14 50.63 -6.16 31.20
C TYR A 14 50.02 -7.11 32.23
N LEU A 15 50.54 -8.33 32.26
CA LEU A 15 50.26 -9.34 33.28
C LEU A 15 51.28 -9.21 34.45
N PRO A 16 50.97 -9.76 35.65
CA PRO A 16 51.87 -9.68 36.81
C PRO A 16 53.25 -10.34 36.61
N ASP A 17 53.37 -11.24 35.63
CA ASP A 17 54.61 -11.91 35.25
C ASP A 17 55.45 -11.11 34.22
N GLY A 18 54.97 -9.94 33.79
CA GLY A 18 55.62 -9.07 32.81
C GLY A 18 55.27 -9.36 31.35
N ASN A 19 54.45 -10.38 31.06
CA ASN A 19 53.97 -10.64 29.71
C ASN A 19 52.88 -9.64 29.28
N ILE A 20 52.70 -9.48 27.97
CA ILE A 20 51.68 -8.63 27.39
C ILE A 20 50.53 -9.50 26.88
N GLU A 21 49.33 -9.28 27.41
CA GLU A 21 48.09 -9.90 26.94
C GLU A 21 47.38 -8.98 25.94
N TYR A 22 47.02 -9.54 24.79
CA TYR A 22 46.26 -8.85 23.74
C TYR A 22 44.75 -8.89 24.05
N LEU A 23 44.10 -7.73 24.02
CA LEU A 23 42.69 -7.54 24.41
C LEU A 23 41.78 -7.09 23.24
N GLY A 24 42.29 -7.15 22.00
CA GLY A 24 41.57 -6.70 20.81
C GLY A 24 42.17 -5.41 20.22
N ARG A 25 41.40 -4.73 19.37
CA ARG A 25 41.83 -3.48 18.72
C ARG A 25 41.01 -2.29 19.16
N ILE A 26 41.60 -1.11 19.04
CA ILE A 26 40.96 0.18 19.34
C ILE A 26 40.21 0.72 18.10
N ASP A 27 40.61 0.30 16.90
CA ASP A 27 39.98 0.65 15.62
C ASP A 27 39.06 -0.46 15.09
N HIS A 28 38.43 -0.21 13.94
CA HIS A 28 37.49 -1.13 13.28
C HIS A 28 38.17 -2.18 12.38
N GLN A 29 39.47 -2.40 12.58
CA GLN A 29 40.25 -3.30 11.75
C GLN A 29 40.03 -4.76 12.15
N VAL A 30 39.86 -5.63 11.15
CA VAL A 30 39.58 -7.07 11.37
C VAL A 30 40.61 -7.96 10.68
N LYS A 31 40.75 -9.19 11.18
CA LYS A 31 41.59 -10.22 10.56
C LYS A 31 40.73 -11.36 10.04
N ILE A 32 40.54 -11.44 8.73
CA ILE A 32 39.72 -12.47 8.10
C ILE A 32 40.61 -13.30 7.19
N ARG A 33 40.62 -14.62 7.38
CA ARG A 33 41.41 -15.59 6.58
C ARG A 33 42.91 -15.23 6.51
N GLY A 34 43.46 -14.65 7.58
CA GLY A 34 44.87 -14.22 7.66
C GLY A 34 45.16 -12.84 7.07
N PHE A 35 44.20 -12.21 6.39
CA PHE A 35 44.34 -10.86 5.86
C PHE A 35 43.91 -9.81 6.87
N ARG A 36 44.65 -8.70 6.92
CA ARG A 36 44.35 -7.54 7.74
C ARG A 36 43.50 -6.58 6.90
N ILE A 37 42.24 -6.39 7.27
CA ILE A 37 41.24 -5.66 6.48
C ILE A 37 40.78 -4.43 7.24
N GLU A 38 40.86 -3.27 6.58
CA GLU A 38 40.33 -2.00 7.07
C GLU A 38 38.89 -1.83 6.56
N LEU A 39 37.90 -1.98 7.43
CA LEU A 39 36.48 -1.89 7.03
C LEU A 39 36.14 -0.53 6.43
N GLY A 40 36.77 0.54 6.94
CA GLY A 40 36.60 1.90 6.43
C GLY A 40 37.05 2.08 4.97
N GLU A 41 37.98 1.25 4.47
CA GLU A 41 38.39 1.28 3.06
C GLU A 41 37.24 0.79 2.17
N ILE A 42 36.60 -0.31 2.56
CA ILE A 42 35.45 -0.88 1.84
C ILE A 42 34.27 0.10 1.89
N GLU A 43 33.97 0.68 3.06
CA GLU A 43 32.94 1.71 3.25
C GLU A 43 33.20 2.92 2.35
N THR A 44 34.45 3.38 2.29
CA THR A 44 34.85 4.49 1.43
C THR A 44 34.60 4.16 -0.03
N VAL A 45 35.07 3.00 -0.53
CA VAL A 45 34.84 2.63 -1.94
C VAL A 45 33.34 2.54 -2.26
N LEU A 46 32.56 1.88 -1.39
CA LEU A 46 31.10 1.78 -1.55
C LEU A 46 30.41 3.14 -1.60
N SER A 47 30.78 4.07 -0.72
CA SER A 47 30.20 5.43 -0.68
C SER A 47 30.49 6.28 -1.92
N HIS A 48 31.49 5.91 -2.73
CA HIS A 48 31.76 6.57 -4.02
C HIS A 48 30.92 6.00 -5.17
N HIS A 49 30.18 4.90 -4.97
CA HIS A 49 29.26 4.42 -5.98
C HIS A 49 28.05 5.37 -6.06
N PRO A 50 27.64 5.86 -7.24
CA PRO A 50 26.58 6.86 -7.37
C PRO A 50 25.27 6.43 -6.68
N ALA A 51 24.87 5.17 -6.82
CA ALA A 51 23.65 4.62 -6.22
C ALA A 51 23.73 4.33 -4.70
N VAL A 52 24.80 4.75 -3.99
CA VAL A 52 24.97 4.53 -2.55
C VAL A 52 25.04 5.87 -1.81
N GLU A 53 24.15 6.09 -0.86
CA GLU A 53 24.14 7.29 -0.01
C GLU A 53 25.07 7.09 1.19
N GLN A 54 24.94 5.93 1.86
CA GLN A 54 25.74 5.56 3.02
C GLN A 54 26.09 4.08 2.95
N ALA A 55 27.26 3.73 3.45
CA ALA A 55 27.71 2.35 3.57
C ALA A 55 28.41 2.11 4.91
N VAL A 56 28.08 1.00 5.54
CA VAL A 56 28.71 0.52 6.78
C VAL A 56 29.05 -0.94 6.60
N VAL A 57 30.30 -1.34 6.85
CA VAL A 57 30.75 -2.73 6.73
C VAL A 57 31.07 -3.26 8.11
N ILE A 58 30.58 -4.45 8.42
CA ILE A 58 30.90 -5.15 9.66
C ILE A 58 31.49 -6.53 9.37
N ALA A 59 32.28 -7.04 10.31
CA ALA A 59 32.62 -8.45 10.36
C ALA A 59 31.58 -9.18 11.21
N TYR A 60 30.97 -10.21 10.62
CA TYR A 60 30.03 -11.10 11.27
C TYR A 60 30.67 -12.46 11.47
N GLU A 61 30.56 -13.02 12.67
CA GLU A 61 31.01 -14.37 12.98
C GLU A 61 29.85 -15.35 12.83
N GLU A 62 29.97 -16.24 11.85
CA GLU A 62 28.98 -17.28 11.62
C GLU A 62 29.01 -18.34 12.72
N LYS A 63 27.90 -19.07 12.90
CA LYS A 63 27.81 -20.19 13.87
C LYS A 63 28.87 -21.28 13.67
N THR A 64 29.49 -21.31 12.49
CA THR A 64 30.57 -22.22 12.09
C THR A 64 31.97 -21.77 12.57
N GLY A 65 32.09 -20.56 13.15
CA GLY A 65 33.35 -19.95 13.56
C GLY A 65 34.09 -19.19 12.44
N ASN A 66 33.52 -19.12 11.24
CA ASN A 66 34.07 -18.34 10.13
C ASN A 66 33.64 -16.87 10.24
N GLN A 67 34.58 -15.95 9.99
CA GLN A 67 34.27 -14.53 9.86
C GLN A 67 33.96 -14.18 8.41
N SER A 68 32.85 -13.47 8.21
CA SER A 68 32.33 -12.99 6.93
C SER A 68 32.10 -11.48 7.01
N LEU A 69 32.28 -10.79 5.89
CA LEU A 69 32.02 -9.35 5.79
C LEU A 69 30.59 -9.12 5.31
N ILE A 70 29.88 -8.18 5.95
CA ILE A 70 28.54 -7.76 5.55
C ILE A 70 28.56 -6.25 5.31
N GLY A 71 28.13 -5.83 4.12
CA GLY A 71 27.96 -4.42 3.77
C GLY A 71 26.51 -3.98 3.92
N TYR A 72 26.23 -3.08 4.86
CA TYR A 72 24.95 -2.40 5.00
C TYR A 72 24.94 -1.14 4.15
N ILE A 73 23.96 -1.01 3.28
CA ILE A 73 23.90 0.01 2.24
C ILE A 73 22.59 0.78 2.38
N VAL A 74 22.68 2.10 2.46
CA VAL A 74 21.54 2.99 2.20
C VAL A 74 21.65 3.43 0.74
N PRO A 75 20.69 3.05 -0.13
CA PRO A 75 20.73 3.43 -1.54
C PRO A 75 20.55 4.94 -1.68
N ASN A 76 21.30 5.57 -2.58
CA ASN A 76 21.10 6.97 -2.92
C ASN A 76 19.86 7.11 -3.80
N PRO A 77 18.80 7.83 -3.36
CA PRO A 77 17.64 8.07 -4.19
C PRO A 77 17.90 9.04 -5.36
N GLN A 78 19.06 9.69 -5.45
CA GLN A 78 19.37 10.65 -6.52
C GLN A 78 20.62 10.32 -7.35
N GLY A 79 21.51 9.43 -6.90
CA GLY A 79 22.76 9.16 -7.60
C GLY A 79 22.64 7.99 -8.58
N ASP A 80 23.11 8.19 -9.82
CA ASP A 80 22.85 7.36 -11.02
C ASP A 80 21.81 6.24 -10.81
N ARG A 81 20.59 6.66 -10.48
CA ARG A 81 19.44 5.96 -11.03
C ARG A 81 19.63 6.12 -12.53
N PRO A 82 19.55 5.06 -13.35
CA PRO A 82 19.33 5.30 -14.78
C PRO A 82 18.16 6.30 -14.88
N GLU A 83 18.48 7.51 -15.33
CA GLU A 83 17.70 8.76 -15.27
C GLU A 83 16.25 8.52 -15.64
N ASN A 84 15.25 8.67 -14.76
CA ASN A 84 13.81 8.49 -15.05
C ASN A 84 13.37 7.16 -15.69
N ASN A 85 14.29 6.40 -16.29
CA ASN A 85 14.06 5.31 -17.20
C ASN A 85 13.49 4.12 -16.46
N GLN A 86 13.80 3.90 -15.18
CA GLN A 86 13.25 2.75 -14.46
C GLN A 86 11.80 2.95 -14.00
N PHE A 87 11.39 4.18 -13.70
CA PHE A 87 9.99 4.48 -13.40
C PHE A 87 9.18 4.43 -14.70
N ASP A 88 9.71 5.06 -15.75
CA ASP A 88 9.14 4.99 -17.10
C ASP A 88 9.10 3.53 -17.59
N GLU A 89 10.14 2.73 -17.39
CA GLU A 89 10.20 1.29 -17.72
C GLU A 89 9.16 0.49 -16.94
N GLN A 90 8.89 0.80 -15.66
CA GLN A 90 7.82 0.12 -14.92
C GLN A 90 6.44 0.48 -15.47
N VAL A 91 6.21 1.77 -15.74
CA VAL A 91 4.96 2.24 -16.37
C VAL A 91 4.79 1.61 -17.76
N GLU A 92 5.86 1.51 -18.55
CA GLU A 92 5.90 0.82 -19.84
C GLU A 92 5.67 -0.70 -19.70
N GLN A 93 6.26 -1.35 -18.68
CA GLN A 93 6.02 -2.77 -18.39
C GLN A 93 4.54 -3.03 -18.06
N TRP A 94 3.94 -2.18 -17.23
CA TRP A 94 2.50 -2.24 -16.95
C TRP A 94 1.69 -1.99 -18.23
N GLN A 95 2.04 -0.98 -19.01
CA GLN A 95 1.38 -0.69 -20.29
C GLN A 95 1.41 -1.90 -21.24
N MET A 96 2.56 -2.58 -21.36
CA MET A 96 2.71 -3.79 -22.17
C MET A 96 1.80 -4.92 -21.68
N LEU A 97 1.77 -5.16 -20.36
CA LEU A 97 0.89 -6.16 -19.74
C LEU A 97 -0.59 -5.85 -19.99
N TYR A 98 -0.98 -4.58 -19.89
CA TYR A 98 -2.34 -4.14 -20.16
C TYR A 98 -2.72 -4.27 -21.62
N ASN A 99 -1.86 -3.84 -22.54
CA ASN A 99 -2.10 -4.01 -23.97
C ASN A 99 -2.35 -5.47 -24.31
N GLN A 100 -1.57 -6.39 -23.73
CA GLN A 100 -1.77 -7.83 -23.90
C GLN A 100 -3.10 -8.31 -23.30
N THR A 101 -3.45 -7.82 -22.11
CA THR A 101 -4.68 -8.21 -21.40
C THR A 101 -5.92 -7.70 -22.12
N TYR A 102 -5.97 -6.42 -22.50
CA TYR A 102 -7.09 -5.80 -23.20
C TYR A 102 -7.26 -6.27 -24.65
N SER A 103 -6.22 -6.86 -25.25
CA SER A 103 -6.34 -7.53 -26.55
C SER A 103 -7.10 -8.86 -26.48
N GLN A 104 -7.35 -9.41 -25.29
CA GLN A 104 -8.11 -10.65 -25.16
C GLN A 104 -9.61 -10.40 -25.36
N THR A 105 -10.29 -11.42 -25.88
CA THR A 105 -11.73 -11.33 -26.17
C THR A 105 -12.53 -11.21 -24.87
N ASN A 106 -13.33 -10.14 -24.74
CA ASN A 106 -14.34 -10.07 -23.69
C ASN A 106 -15.43 -11.12 -23.98
N ILE A 107 -15.64 -12.02 -23.02
CA ILE A 107 -16.65 -13.08 -23.10
C ILE A 107 -18.01 -12.66 -22.51
N GLU A 108 -18.08 -11.51 -21.84
CA GLU A 108 -19.32 -11.00 -21.28
C GLU A 108 -20.25 -10.47 -22.38
N PRO A 109 -21.58 -10.69 -22.28
CA PRO A 109 -22.53 -10.21 -23.28
C PRO A 109 -22.58 -8.68 -23.39
N ASP A 110 -22.34 -7.99 -22.28
CA ASP A 110 -22.28 -6.53 -22.20
C ASP A 110 -20.84 -6.08 -22.47
N SER A 111 -20.60 -5.53 -23.65
CA SER A 111 -19.27 -5.04 -24.05
C SER A 111 -18.79 -3.83 -23.22
N THR A 112 -19.68 -3.14 -22.53
CA THR A 112 -19.30 -2.04 -21.62
C THR A 112 -18.92 -2.54 -20.22
N PHE A 113 -19.13 -3.83 -19.95
CA PHE A 113 -18.70 -4.53 -18.76
C PHE A 113 -17.57 -5.51 -19.08
N ASN A 114 -16.39 -4.95 -19.33
CA ASN A 114 -15.20 -5.73 -19.63
C ASN A 114 -14.36 -5.96 -18.37
N ILE A 115 -14.43 -7.18 -17.84
CA ILE A 115 -13.71 -7.62 -16.64
C ILE A 115 -12.53 -8.55 -16.94
N VAL A 116 -12.03 -8.53 -18.19
CA VAL A 116 -10.84 -9.29 -18.57
C VAL A 116 -9.65 -8.86 -17.70
N GLY A 117 -8.87 -9.84 -17.23
CA GLY A 117 -7.72 -9.61 -16.36
C GLY A 117 -8.04 -9.58 -14.85
N TRP A 118 -9.31 -9.52 -14.47
CA TRP A 118 -9.71 -9.59 -13.06
C TRP A 118 -9.73 -11.04 -12.57
N ASN A 119 -8.58 -11.51 -12.09
CA ASN A 119 -8.40 -12.87 -11.60
C ASN A 119 -8.23 -12.89 -10.08
N SER A 120 -8.78 -13.91 -9.43
CA SER A 120 -8.58 -14.13 -8.00
C SER A 120 -7.14 -14.55 -7.72
N SER A 121 -6.50 -13.83 -6.80
CA SER A 121 -5.20 -14.17 -6.24
C SER A 121 -5.21 -15.54 -5.55
N TYR A 122 -6.36 -16.02 -5.08
CA TYR A 122 -6.49 -17.33 -4.44
C TYR A 122 -6.46 -18.49 -5.44
N THR A 123 -7.25 -18.39 -6.52
CA THR A 123 -7.49 -19.51 -7.45
C THR A 123 -6.79 -19.36 -8.80
N GLY A 124 -6.36 -18.14 -9.17
CA GLY A 124 -5.86 -17.80 -10.51
C GLY A 124 -6.94 -17.75 -11.60
N GLN A 125 -8.21 -17.92 -11.25
CA GLN A 125 -9.34 -17.88 -12.17
C GLN A 125 -10.01 -16.50 -12.16
N SER A 126 -10.76 -16.18 -13.22
CA SER A 126 -11.54 -14.94 -13.30
C SER A 126 -12.52 -14.81 -12.13
N ILE A 127 -12.58 -13.60 -11.56
CA ILE A 127 -13.56 -13.27 -10.52
C ILE A 127 -14.96 -13.31 -11.15
N PRO A 128 -15.94 -13.96 -10.51
CA PRO A 128 -17.30 -14.06 -11.05
C PRO A 128 -17.92 -12.69 -11.38
N ALA A 129 -18.60 -12.59 -12.52
CA ALA A 129 -19.19 -11.35 -13.03
C ALA A 129 -20.16 -10.67 -12.04
N ASN A 130 -20.91 -11.45 -11.25
CA ASN A 130 -21.81 -10.91 -10.23
C ASN A 130 -21.04 -10.19 -9.10
N GLN A 131 -19.89 -10.72 -8.68
CA GLN A 131 -19.03 -10.09 -7.69
C GLN A 131 -18.37 -8.82 -8.24
N MET A 132 -17.93 -8.86 -9.51
CA MET A 132 -17.40 -7.67 -10.18
C MET A 132 -18.46 -6.58 -10.40
N ARG A 133 -19.72 -6.96 -10.60
CA ARG A 133 -20.83 -6.00 -10.71
C ARG A 133 -21.14 -5.33 -9.37
N GLU A 134 -21.13 -6.10 -8.29
CA GLU A 134 -21.25 -5.60 -6.92
C GLU A 134 -20.14 -4.59 -6.61
N TRP A 135 -18.88 -4.96 -6.91
CA TRP A 135 -17.73 -4.08 -6.82
C TRP A 135 -17.95 -2.79 -7.62
N LEU A 136 -18.34 -2.88 -8.89
CA LEU A 136 -18.54 -1.70 -9.75
C LEU A 136 -19.65 -0.77 -9.21
N ASN A 137 -20.78 -1.34 -8.82
CA ASN A 137 -21.95 -0.59 -8.35
C ASN A 137 -21.65 0.24 -7.10
N ASP A 138 -20.77 -0.26 -6.22
CA ASP A 138 -20.36 0.47 -5.01
C ASP A 138 -19.68 1.80 -5.36
N LYS A 139 -18.68 1.77 -6.26
CA LYS A 139 -17.94 2.98 -6.66
C LYS A 139 -18.83 3.93 -7.44
N VAL A 140 -19.64 3.41 -8.36
CA VAL A 140 -20.58 4.21 -9.14
C VAL A 140 -21.54 4.95 -8.21
N LYS A 141 -22.03 4.29 -7.15
CA LYS A 141 -22.90 4.92 -6.16
C LYS A 141 -22.19 6.03 -5.38
N ILE A 142 -20.95 5.81 -4.93
CA ILE A 142 -20.16 6.84 -4.22
C ILE A 142 -19.94 8.06 -5.12
N ILE A 143 -19.51 7.84 -6.37
CA ILE A 143 -19.23 8.89 -7.34
C ILE A 143 -20.50 9.68 -7.68
N LEU A 144 -21.60 9.00 -8.04
CA LEU A 144 -22.86 9.67 -8.42
C LEU A 144 -23.51 10.45 -7.25
N THR A 145 -23.24 10.05 -6.00
CA THR A 145 -23.69 10.80 -4.82
C THR A 145 -23.08 12.20 -4.76
N GLN A 146 -21.90 12.40 -5.37
CA GLN A 146 -21.23 13.70 -5.48
C GLN A 146 -21.79 14.57 -6.61
N GLN A 147 -22.77 14.07 -7.37
CA GLN A 147 -23.39 14.78 -8.50
C GLN A 147 -22.37 15.25 -9.54
N PRO A 148 -21.54 14.34 -10.08
CA PRO A 148 -20.47 14.69 -11.02
C PRO A 148 -21.05 15.30 -12.30
N ASN A 149 -20.38 16.31 -12.86
CA ASN A 149 -20.86 16.98 -14.06
C ASN A 149 -19.74 17.33 -15.06
N ARG A 150 -18.52 17.62 -14.58
CA ARG A 150 -17.29 17.76 -15.39
C ARG A 150 -16.23 16.82 -14.82
N VAL A 151 -16.13 15.64 -15.42
CA VAL A 151 -15.31 14.55 -14.90
C VAL A 151 -13.99 14.40 -15.65
N LEU A 152 -12.93 14.11 -14.91
CA LEU A 152 -11.68 13.54 -15.43
C LEU A 152 -11.44 12.16 -14.80
N GLU A 153 -11.40 11.11 -15.61
CA GLU A 153 -11.00 9.76 -15.19
C GLU A 153 -9.56 9.49 -15.63
N ILE A 154 -8.70 9.15 -14.67
CA ILE A 154 -7.29 8.84 -14.89
C ILE A 154 -7.08 7.32 -14.76
N GLY A 155 -6.62 6.69 -15.83
CA GLY A 155 -6.52 5.23 -15.95
C GLY A 155 -7.88 4.59 -16.20
N CYS A 156 -8.57 5.03 -17.26
CA CYS A 156 -9.95 4.58 -17.54
C CYS A 156 -10.06 3.11 -18.01
N GLY A 157 -8.94 2.49 -18.40
CA GLY A 157 -8.90 1.13 -18.91
C GLY A 157 -9.92 0.92 -20.03
N THR A 158 -10.72 -0.13 -19.93
CA THR A 158 -11.77 -0.49 -20.89
C THR A 158 -13.09 0.25 -20.66
N GLY A 159 -13.13 1.23 -19.74
CA GLY A 159 -14.27 2.12 -19.53
C GLY A 159 -15.31 1.63 -18.52
N LEU A 160 -14.94 0.75 -17.58
CA LEU A 160 -15.88 0.20 -16.58
C LEU A 160 -16.59 1.29 -15.77
N ILE A 161 -15.88 2.33 -15.30
CA ILE A 161 -16.50 3.47 -14.62
C ILE A 161 -17.07 4.46 -15.64
N LEU A 162 -16.32 4.76 -16.71
CA LEU A 162 -16.74 5.66 -17.80
C LEU A 162 -18.17 5.42 -18.25
N PHE A 163 -18.50 4.17 -18.63
CA PHE A 163 -19.81 3.85 -19.20
C PHE A 163 -20.98 3.94 -18.22
N GLN A 164 -20.70 4.02 -16.92
CA GLN A 164 -21.68 4.17 -15.86
C GLN A 164 -21.85 5.64 -15.43
N ILE A 165 -20.78 6.43 -15.50
CA ILE A 165 -20.79 7.83 -15.01
C ILE A 165 -21.02 8.84 -16.12
N ALA A 166 -20.43 8.64 -17.30
CA ALA A 166 -20.55 9.57 -18.43
C ALA A 166 -22.00 9.92 -18.80
N PRO A 167 -23.00 9.01 -18.76
CA PRO A 167 -24.41 9.37 -19.03
C PRO A 167 -25.01 10.43 -18.10
N HIS A 168 -24.41 10.66 -16.92
CA HIS A 168 -24.89 11.59 -15.90
C HIS A 168 -24.15 12.94 -15.90
N CYS A 169 -23.16 13.10 -16.78
CA CYS A 169 -22.26 14.25 -16.79
C CYS A 169 -22.42 15.09 -18.06
N ARG A 170 -22.10 16.38 -17.99
CA ARG A 170 -22.05 17.25 -19.18
C ARG A 170 -20.73 17.12 -19.94
N HIS A 171 -19.63 16.82 -19.25
CA HIS A 171 -18.33 16.56 -19.87
C HIS A 171 -17.66 15.38 -19.16
N TYR A 172 -17.08 14.47 -19.93
CA TYR A 172 -16.34 13.33 -19.40
C TYR A 172 -15.03 13.17 -20.13
N TRP A 173 -13.91 13.42 -19.46
CA TRP A 173 -12.58 13.24 -20.02
C TRP A 173 -11.97 11.99 -19.42
N ALA A 174 -11.41 11.13 -20.25
CA ALA A 174 -10.83 9.87 -19.82
C ALA A 174 -9.43 9.75 -20.40
N THR A 175 -8.47 9.41 -19.55
CA THR A 175 -7.07 9.25 -19.93
C THR A 175 -6.57 7.86 -19.61
N ASP A 176 -5.79 7.28 -20.52
CA ASP A 176 -5.09 6.02 -20.28
C ASP A 176 -3.74 6.00 -21.00
N ILE A 177 -2.78 5.24 -20.49
CA ILE A 177 -1.50 5.00 -21.18
C ILE A 177 -1.67 4.00 -22.33
N SER A 178 -2.63 3.07 -22.22
CA SER A 178 -2.89 2.01 -23.18
C SER A 178 -3.71 2.53 -24.38
N PRO A 179 -3.13 2.60 -25.59
CA PRO A 179 -3.92 2.93 -26.78
C PRO A 179 -4.97 1.86 -27.09
N VAL A 180 -4.69 0.59 -26.76
CA VAL A 180 -5.62 -0.55 -26.95
C VAL A 180 -6.89 -0.35 -26.12
N ALA A 181 -6.75 0.13 -24.89
CA ALA A 181 -7.89 0.39 -24.01
C ALA A 181 -8.75 1.55 -24.53
N LEU A 182 -8.11 2.63 -25.00
CA LEU A 182 -8.80 3.78 -25.59
C LEU A 182 -9.51 3.43 -26.90
N ASP A 183 -8.86 2.65 -27.78
CA ASP A 183 -9.46 2.16 -29.01
C ASP A 183 -10.69 1.27 -28.72
N TYR A 184 -10.62 0.45 -27.67
CA TYR A 184 -11.76 -0.35 -27.21
C TYR A 184 -12.93 0.54 -26.80
N ILE A 185 -12.70 1.56 -25.97
CA ILE A 185 -13.75 2.51 -25.57
C ILE A 185 -14.32 3.23 -26.80
N GLN A 186 -13.46 3.72 -27.70
CA GLN A 186 -13.87 4.42 -28.91
C GLN A 186 -14.77 3.55 -29.80
N GLN A 187 -14.46 2.26 -29.93
CA GLN A 187 -15.29 1.30 -30.64
C GLN A 187 -16.67 1.15 -29.98
N GLN A 188 -16.74 1.02 -28.65
CA GLN A 188 -18.03 0.89 -27.95
C GLN A 188 -18.86 2.18 -28.04
N LEU A 189 -18.23 3.35 -27.91
CA LEU A 189 -18.89 4.64 -28.07
C LEU A 189 -19.56 4.77 -29.45
N SER A 190 -18.87 4.35 -30.51
CA SER A 190 -19.40 4.42 -31.89
C SER A 190 -20.63 3.52 -32.15
N GLN A 191 -20.88 2.55 -31.29
CA GLN A 191 -21.96 1.57 -31.43
C GLN A 191 -23.10 1.81 -30.43
N ARG A 192 -22.97 2.83 -29.55
CA ARG A 192 -23.87 3.04 -28.43
C ARG A 192 -25.03 3.97 -28.79
N GLU A 193 -26.21 3.62 -28.27
CA GLU A 193 -27.41 4.46 -28.29
C GLU A 193 -27.96 4.57 -26.85
N PRO A 194 -28.11 5.79 -26.27
CA PRO A 194 -27.75 7.09 -26.85
C PRO A 194 -26.23 7.28 -26.93
N ASN A 195 -25.79 8.06 -27.92
CA ASN A 195 -24.40 8.43 -28.09
C ASN A 195 -23.90 9.33 -26.94
N LEU A 196 -22.63 9.21 -26.59
CA LEU A 196 -21.95 9.97 -25.53
C LEU A 196 -20.91 10.92 -26.15
N ASP A 197 -21.36 11.83 -27.02
CA ASP A 197 -20.51 12.77 -27.77
C ASP A 197 -19.67 13.72 -26.88
N HIS A 198 -20.03 13.83 -25.61
CA HIS A 198 -19.32 14.62 -24.60
C HIS A 198 -18.17 13.87 -23.91
N VAL A 199 -17.87 12.64 -24.36
CA VAL A 199 -16.71 11.86 -23.91
C VAL A 199 -15.48 12.20 -24.75
N HIS A 200 -14.38 12.54 -24.07
CA HIS A 200 -13.09 12.84 -24.70
C HIS A 200 -12.03 11.86 -24.19
N LEU A 201 -11.38 11.13 -25.10
CA LEU A 201 -10.37 10.11 -24.79
C LEU A 201 -8.98 10.61 -25.15
N TRP A 202 -8.04 10.56 -24.20
CA TRP A 202 -6.66 11.01 -24.42
C TRP A 202 -5.62 9.99 -23.95
N GLN A 203 -4.65 9.69 -24.81
CA GLN A 203 -3.53 8.85 -24.43
C GLN A 203 -2.49 9.67 -23.65
N ARG A 204 -2.31 9.40 -22.36
CA ARG A 204 -1.29 10.03 -21.51
C ARG A 204 -1.10 9.31 -20.19
N ALA A 205 0.05 9.55 -19.55
CA ALA A 205 0.36 9.09 -18.20
C ALA A 205 -0.46 9.82 -17.13
N ALA A 206 -0.60 9.19 -15.97
CA ALA A 206 -1.43 9.67 -14.87
C ALA A 206 -0.93 10.98 -14.24
N ASP A 207 0.37 11.27 -14.35
CA ASP A 207 1.03 12.48 -13.84
C ASP A 207 1.00 13.65 -14.84
N ASN A 208 0.49 13.43 -16.06
CA ASN A 208 0.42 14.46 -17.09
C ASN A 208 -0.88 15.27 -17.02
N PHE A 209 -0.80 16.43 -16.37
CA PHE A 209 -1.90 17.41 -16.26
C PHE A 209 -1.79 18.59 -17.26
N GLU A 210 -0.94 18.48 -18.28
CA GLU A 210 -0.75 19.56 -19.24
C GLU A 210 -2.07 19.94 -19.95
N ASN A 211 -2.35 21.24 -19.96
CA ASN A 211 -3.53 21.86 -20.57
C ASN A 211 -4.89 21.45 -19.94
N LEU A 212 -4.90 20.94 -18.70
CA LEU A 212 -6.13 20.56 -17.98
C LEU A 212 -6.70 21.67 -17.08
N GLU A 213 -5.89 22.64 -16.66
CA GLU A 213 -6.25 23.69 -15.69
C GLU A 213 -7.48 24.50 -16.10
N ALA A 214 -7.61 24.80 -17.40
CA ALA A 214 -8.74 25.56 -17.93
C ALA A 214 -10.08 24.80 -17.89
N GLN A 215 -10.06 23.49 -17.68
CA GLN A 215 -11.25 22.64 -17.75
C GLN A 215 -12.07 22.63 -16.46
N ARG A 216 -11.52 23.03 -15.32
CA ARG A 216 -12.24 23.14 -14.02
C ARG A 216 -13.16 21.94 -13.76
N PHE A 217 -12.56 20.76 -13.57
CA PHE A 217 -13.30 19.53 -13.28
C PHE A 217 -13.94 19.62 -11.89
N ASP A 218 -15.14 19.07 -11.71
CA ASP A 218 -15.76 18.95 -10.38
C ASP A 218 -15.53 17.57 -9.75
N THR A 219 -15.14 16.57 -10.54
CA THR A 219 -14.81 15.24 -10.04
C THR A 219 -13.62 14.67 -10.81
N ILE A 220 -12.59 14.22 -10.09
CA ILE A 220 -11.50 13.42 -10.65
C ILE A 220 -11.60 11.99 -10.11
N ILE A 221 -11.43 11.00 -10.99
CA ILE A 221 -11.54 9.58 -10.66
C ILE A 221 -10.19 8.90 -10.90
N LEU A 222 -9.68 8.23 -9.87
CA LEU A 222 -8.54 7.31 -9.93
C LEU A 222 -8.98 5.96 -9.38
N ASN A 223 -9.68 5.16 -10.19
CA ASN A 223 -10.22 3.88 -9.75
C ASN A 223 -9.31 2.72 -10.20
N SER A 224 -8.79 1.94 -9.25
CA SER A 224 -7.91 0.79 -9.52
C SER A 224 -6.68 1.13 -10.37
N VAL A 225 -6.10 2.33 -10.19
CA VAL A 225 -4.90 2.76 -10.92
C VAL A 225 -3.69 2.95 -9.99
N VAL A 226 -3.93 3.39 -8.75
CA VAL A 226 -2.90 3.76 -7.78
C VAL A 226 -1.92 2.62 -7.50
N GLN A 227 -2.40 1.38 -7.49
CA GLN A 227 -1.59 0.19 -7.22
C GLN A 227 -0.50 -0.06 -8.28
N TYR A 228 -0.58 0.57 -9.45
CA TYR A 228 0.42 0.43 -10.52
C TYR A 228 1.45 1.56 -10.52
N PHE A 229 1.29 2.53 -9.61
CA PHE A 229 2.28 3.59 -9.43
C PHE A 229 3.57 3.03 -8.82
N PRO A 230 4.72 3.59 -9.20
CA PRO A 230 6.01 3.03 -8.80
C PRO A 230 6.31 3.20 -7.30
N ASN A 231 5.78 4.26 -6.68
CA ASN A 231 6.01 4.63 -5.29
C ASN A 231 5.03 5.73 -4.83
N ILE A 232 5.13 6.09 -3.55
CA ILE A 232 4.31 7.15 -2.95
C ILE A 232 4.60 8.55 -3.50
N ASP A 233 5.84 8.84 -3.94
CA ASP A 233 6.20 10.16 -4.47
C ASP A 233 5.47 10.43 -5.80
N TYR A 234 5.35 9.40 -6.66
CA TYR A 234 4.55 9.49 -7.88
C TYR A 234 3.06 9.70 -7.57
N LEU A 235 2.50 9.01 -6.57
CA LEU A 235 1.13 9.27 -6.12
C LEU A 235 0.95 10.72 -5.65
N LEU A 236 1.91 11.26 -4.89
CA LEU A 236 1.89 12.65 -4.44
C LEU A 236 1.92 13.63 -5.61
N GLN A 237 2.72 13.37 -6.65
CA GLN A 237 2.76 14.18 -7.88
C GLN A 237 1.42 14.16 -8.62
N VAL A 238 0.81 12.97 -8.79
CA VAL A 238 -0.50 12.83 -9.42
C VAL A 238 -1.58 13.57 -8.61
N LEU A 239 -1.56 13.45 -7.29
CA LEU A 239 -2.50 14.14 -6.41
C LEU A 239 -2.30 15.67 -6.42
N GLU A 240 -1.07 16.15 -6.52
CA GLU A 240 -0.78 17.59 -6.68
C GLU A 240 -1.42 18.13 -7.96
N GLY A 241 -1.25 17.43 -9.09
CA GLY A 241 -1.90 17.77 -10.36
C GLY A 241 -3.42 17.73 -10.26
N ALA A 242 -3.98 16.68 -9.64
CA ALA A 242 -5.41 16.54 -9.45
C ALA A 242 -6.00 17.69 -8.60
N VAL A 243 -5.39 18.00 -7.46
CA VAL A 243 -5.81 19.09 -6.56
C VAL A 243 -5.81 20.45 -7.30
N ASN A 244 -4.86 20.67 -8.21
CA ASN A 244 -4.75 21.93 -8.95
C ASN A 244 -5.82 22.12 -10.04
N VAL A 245 -6.40 21.04 -10.58
CA VAL A 245 -7.39 21.12 -11.67
C VAL A 245 -8.84 20.89 -11.22
N VAL A 246 -9.05 20.39 -9.99
CA VAL A 246 -10.38 20.34 -9.35
C VAL A 246 -10.84 21.76 -9.01
N ALA A 247 -12.07 22.09 -9.42
CA ALA A 247 -12.74 23.32 -9.01
C ALA A 247 -13.08 23.28 -7.51
N PRO A 248 -13.04 24.42 -6.79
CA PRO A 248 -13.56 24.50 -5.43
C PRO A 248 -14.98 23.97 -5.36
N GLY A 249 -15.26 23.16 -4.33
CA GLY A 249 -16.50 22.40 -4.15
C GLY A 249 -16.49 21.02 -4.82
N GLY A 250 -15.46 20.68 -5.60
CA GLY A 250 -15.28 19.38 -6.23
C GLY A 250 -14.54 18.36 -5.37
N CYS A 251 -14.34 17.16 -5.92
CA CYS A 251 -13.72 16.05 -5.21
C CYS A 251 -12.78 15.20 -6.09
N ILE A 252 -11.88 14.47 -5.42
CA ILE A 252 -11.02 13.44 -6.01
C ILE A 252 -11.43 12.10 -5.39
N PHE A 253 -11.93 11.19 -6.21
CA PHE A 253 -12.26 9.84 -5.82
C PHE A 253 -11.10 8.90 -6.16
N LEU A 254 -10.52 8.25 -5.14
CA LEU A 254 -9.57 7.16 -5.32
C LEU A 254 -10.29 5.85 -4.98
N GLY A 255 -10.59 5.07 -6.00
CA GLY A 255 -11.29 3.81 -5.86
C GLY A 255 -10.34 2.64 -5.74
N ASP A 256 -10.73 1.65 -4.94
CA ASP A 256 -10.10 0.32 -4.94
C ASP A 256 -8.63 0.31 -4.49
N VAL A 257 -8.28 1.20 -3.56
CA VAL A 257 -6.94 1.32 -2.98
C VAL A 257 -6.64 0.11 -2.10
N ARG A 258 -5.49 -0.53 -2.28
CA ARG A 258 -5.07 -1.67 -1.46
C ARG A 258 -4.54 -1.20 -0.09
N ASN A 259 -4.96 -1.87 0.98
CA ASN A 259 -4.62 -1.50 2.35
C ASN A 259 -3.25 -2.05 2.77
N LEU A 260 -2.27 -1.17 3.01
CA LEU A 260 -0.92 -1.55 3.42
C LEU A 260 -0.91 -2.38 4.72
N GLN A 261 -1.76 -2.02 5.68
CA GLN A 261 -1.79 -2.67 6.99
C GLN A 261 -2.27 -4.13 6.91
N LEU A 262 -2.94 -4.50 5.82
CA LEU A 262 -3.44 -5.85 5.58
C LEU A 262 -2.55 -6.67 4.63
N LEU A 263 -1.38 -6.17 4.23
CA LEU A 263 -0.49 -6.84 3.28
C LEU A 263 -0.09 -8.25 3.75
N GLU A 264 0.36 -8.39 4.99
CA GLU A 264 0.74 -9.69 5.54
C GLU A 264 -0.48 -10.63 5.65
N ALA A 265 -1.63 -10.12 6.08
CA ALA A 265 -2.86 -10.89 6.21
C ALA A 265 -3.36 -11.42 4.86
N PHE A 266 -3.27 -10.60 3.82
CA PHE A 266 -3.61 -10.98 2.45
C PHE A 266 -2.69 -12.09 1.93
N HIS A 267 -1.37 -11.93 2.01
CA HIS A 267 -0.44 -12.95 1.53
C HIS A 267 -0.49 -14.23 2.37
N ALA A 268 -0.71 -14.10 3.69
CA ALA A 268 -0.93 -15.24 4.57
C ALA A 268 -2.13 -16.08 4.12
N SER A 269 -3.29 -15.44 3.89
CA SER A 269 -4.52 -16.15 3.50
C SER A 269 -4.41 -16.77 2.11
N VAL A 270 -3.79 -16.07 1.15
CA VAL A 270 -3.60 -16.56 -0.22
C VAL A 270 -2.67 -17.77 -0.26
N GLU A 271 -1.49 -17.68 0.36
CA GLU A 271 -0.55 -18.81 0.39
C GLU A 271 -1.10 -19.96 1.23
N LEU A 272 -1.87 -19.66 2.28
CA LEU A 272 -2.56 -20.69 3.05
C LEU A 272 -3.62 -21.38 2.22
N HIS A 273 -4.30 -20.70 1.29
CA HIS A 273 -5.25 -21.35 0.37
C HIS A 273 -4.53 -22.24 -0.65
N LYS A 274 -3.44 -21.74 -1.25
CA LYS A 274 -2.70 -22.43 -2.34
C LYS A 274 -1.84 -23.61 -1.91
N ALA A 275 -1.33 -23.61 -0.68
CA ALA A 275 -0.35 -24.60 -0.25
C ALA A 275 -0.87 -26.07 -0.34
N PRO A 276 0.00 -27.07 -0.54
CA PRO A 276 -0.43 -28.45 -0.38
C PRO A 276 -0.63 -28.78 1.13
N PRO A 277 -1.55 -29.69 1.49
CA PRO A 277 -1.90 -29.95 2.90
C PRO A 277 -0.72 -30.42 3.78
N ASP A 278 0.24 -31.11 3.18
CA ASP A 278 1.44 -31.68 3.81
C ASP A 278 2.62 -30.71 3.90
N LEU A 279 2.50 -29.51 3.31
CA LEU A 279 3.54 -28.46 3.43
C LEU A 279 3.76 -28.12 4.90
N SER A 280 5.02 -28.01 5.31
CA SER A 280 5.32 -27.55 6.67
C SER A 280 4.94 -26.08 6.86
N VAL A 281 4.53 -25.69 8.07
CA VAL A 281 4.18 -24.30 8.38
C VAL A 281 5.38 -23.36 8.22
N THR A 282 6.60 -23.83 8.50
CA THR A 282 7.83 -23.06 8.22
C THR A 282 8.01 -22.77 6.72
N GLN A 283 7.75 -23.76 5.85
CA GLN A 283 7.81 -23.53 4.40
C GLN A 283 6.69 -22.61 3.92
N TRP A 284 5.50 -22.72 4.49
CA TRP A 284 4.40 -21.78 4.20
C TRP A 284 4.77 -20.34 4.61
N GLN A 285 5.30 -20.14 5.81
CA GLN A 285 5.78 -18.83 6.29
C GLN A 285 6.83 -18.23 5.34
N GLN A 286 7.79 -19.04 4.87
CA GLN A 286 8.79 -18.60 3.89
C GLN A 286 8.16 -18.19 2.55
N ARG A 287 7.08 -18.85 2.12
CA ARG A 287 6.35 -18.45 0.91
C ARG A 287 5.66 -17.11 1.12
N VAL A 288 5.00 -16.92 2.27
CA VAL A 288 4.33 -15.66 2.60
C VAL A 288 5.32 -14.51 2.64
N GLN A 289 6.43 -14.64 3.37
CA GLN A 289 7.45 -13.60 3.42
C GLN A 289 7.98 -13.26 2.03
N ARG A 290 8.20 -14.27 1.17
CA ARG A 290 8.62 -14.05 -0.22
C ARG A 290 7.59 -13.24 -1.00
N GLN A 291 6.29 -13.52 -0.85
CA GLN A 291 5.25 -12.76 -1.56
C GLN A 291 5.16 -11.32 -1.06
N VAL A 292 5.24 -11.11 0.26
CA VAL A 292 5.29 -9.77 0.87
C VAL A 292 6.51 -9.00 0.34
N ASP A 293 7.69 -9.63 0.34
CA ASP A 293 8.95 -9.03 -0.14
C ASP A 293 8.95 -8.79 -1.65
N GLN A 294 8.12 -9.48 -2.43
CA GLN A 294 8.06 -9.38 -3.89
C GLN A 294 6.81 -8.63 -4.38
N GLU A 295 6.10 -7.96 -3.47
CA GLU A 295 4.91 -7.20 -3.81
C GLU A 295 5.25 -6.06 -4.78
N ASN A 296 4.70 -6.13 -5.99
CA ASN A 296 5.00 -5.20 -7.09
C ASN A 296 3.91 -4.14 -7.30
N GLU A 297 2.82 -4.21 -6.54
CA GLU A 297 1.79 -3.18 -6.53
C GLU A 297 1.95 -2.28 -5.30
N LEU A 298 1.56 -1.02 -5.45
CA LEU A 298 1.55 -0.03 -4.38
C LEU A 298 0.34 -0.25 -3.46
N LEU A 299 0.58 -0.39 -2.16
CA LEU A 299 -0.44 -0.35 -1.11
C LEU A 299 -0.26 0.90 -0.28
N ILE A 300 -1.39 1.46 0.15
CA ILE A 300 -1.42 2.72 0.90
C ILE A 300 -2.07 2.47 2.26
N ASP A 301 -1.42 2.93 3.31
CA ASP A 301 -2.00 3.01 4.64
C ASP A 301 -3.12 4.06 4.65
N PRO A 302 -4.34 3.75 5.11
CA PRO A 302 -5.43 4.73 5.20
C PRO A 302 -5.05 6.04 5.91
N ALA A 303 -4.13 6.01 6.88
CA ALA A 303 -3.65 7.19 7.60
C ALA A 303 -2.94 8.20 6.68
N PHE A 304 -2.47 7.78 5.50
CA PHE A 304 -1.92 8.65 4.46
C PHE A 304 -2.88 9.79 4.11
N PHE A 305 -4.15 9.44 3.85
CA PHE A 305 -5.13 10.38 3.32
C PHE A 305 -5.55 11.40 4.38
N THR A 306 -5.48 11.05 5.66
CA THR A 306 -5.65 12.04 6.74
C THR A 306 -4.43 12.98 6.82
N ALA A 307 -3.21 12.44 6.68
CA ALA A 307 -1.98 13.21 6.77
C ALA A 307 -1.76 14.16 5.57
N ILE A 308 -2.24 13.78 4.38
CA ILE A 308 -1.98 14.51 3.13
C ILE A 308 -2.54 15.94 3.13
N ARG A 309 -3.53 16.24 3.97
CA ARG A 309 -4.07 17.61 4.17
C ARG A 309 -3.02 18.60 4.63
N GLN A 310 -1.94 18.13 5.28
CA GLN A 310 -0.80 18.98 5.66
C GLN A 310 0.01 19.43 4.45
N ARG A 311 0.10 18.58 3.41
CA ARG A 311 0.78 18.87 2.15
C ARG A 311 -0.11 19.66 1.20
N PHE A 312 -1.40 19.33 1.15
CA PHE A 312 -2.41 19.98 0.32
C PHE A 312 -3.54 20.56 1.18
N PRO A 313 -3.35 21.78 1.75
CA PRO A 313 -4.36 22.42 2.59
C PRO A 313 -5.70 22.70 1.90
N GLN A 314 -5.74 22.64 0.56
CA GLN A 314 -6.98 22.74 -0.22
C GLN A 314 -7.95 21.57 0.05
N ILE A 315 -7.44 20.43 0.54
CA ILE A 315 -8.25 19.28 0.94
C ILE A 315 -8.92 19.59 2.28
N THR A 316 -10.22 19.90 2.23
CA THR A 316 -10.96 20.35 3.41
C THR A 316 -11.32 19.19 4.33
N HIS A 317 -11.74 18.06 3.75
CA HIS A 317 -12.04 16.83 4.47
C HIS A 317 -11.84 15.59 3.60
N VAL A 318 -11.78 14.44 4.26
CA VAL A 318 -11.45 13.14 3.67
C VAL A 318 -12.44 12.12 4.17
N GLU A 319 -13.03 11.37 3.24
CA GLU A 319 -13.83 10.19 3.56
C GLU A 319 -13.09 8.93 3.15
N ILE A 320 -13.10 7.94 4.02
CA ILE A 320 -12.56 6.60 3.76
C ILE A 320 -13.73 5.64 3.88
N HIS A 321 -13.94 4.83 2.84
CA HIS A 321 -15.05 3.89 2.76
C HIS A 321 -14.51 2.47 2.63
N LEU A 322 -14.96 1.58 3.52
CA LEU A 322 -14.77 0.14 3.30
C LEU A 322 -15.49 -0.26 2.01
N GLN A 323 -14.94 -1.26 1.32
CA GLN A 323 -15.60 -1.81 0.15
C GLN A 323 -16.93 -2.44 0.54
N ARG A 324 -17.98 -2.15 -0.22
CA ARG A 324 -19.25 -2.85 -0.05
C ARG A 324 -19.22 -4.19 -0.77
N GLY A 325 -19.85 -5.20 -0.18
CA GLY A 325 -20.12 -6.46 -0.85
C GLY A 325 -20.45 -7.63 0.07
N GLN A 326 -21.32 -8.52 -0.39
CA GLN A 326 -21.74 -9.74 0.31
C GLN A 326 -20.72 -10.87 0.18
N HIS A 327 -19.85 -10.82 -0.83
CA HIS A 327 -18.86 -11.86 -1.09
C HIS A 327 -17.54 -11.54 -0.40
N HIS A 328 -16.97 -12.53 0.30
CA HIS A 328 -15.63 -12.43 0.88
C HIS A 328 -14.59 -12.76 -0.19
N ASN A 329 -14.11 -11.74 -0.90
CA ASN A 329 -13.03 -11.86 -1.87
C ASN A 329 -11.96 -10.80 -1.58
N GLU A 330 -10.86 -10.85 -2.33
CA GLU A 330 -9.75 -9.92 -2.08
C GLU A 330 -10.11 -8.44 -2.25
N LEU A 331 -11.08 -8.13 -3.11
CA LEU A 331 -11.53 -6.77 -3.36
C LEU A 331 -12.29 -6.24 -2.14
N THR A 332 -13.24 -7.02 -1.61
CA THR A 332 -14.07 -6.59 -0.46
C THR A 332 -13.35 -6.65 0.89
N GLN A 333 -12.31 -7.47 0.99
CA GLN A 333 -11.56 -7.68 2.23
C GLN A 333 -10.41 -6.68 2.41
N PHE A 334 -9.60 -6.45 1.37
CA PHE A 334 -8.28 -5.81 1.53
C PHE A 334 -8.14 -4.47 0.81
N ARG A 335 -9.24 -3.94 0.26
CA ARG A 335 -9.26 -2.64 -0.42
C ARG A 335 -10.22 -1.67 0.25
N TYR A 336 -10.12 -0.41 -0.13
CA TYR A 336 -11.00 0.66 0.34
C TYR A 336 -11.12 1.76 -0.73
N ASN A 337 -12.09 2.64 -0.57
CA ASN A 337 -12.25 3.82 -1.42
C ASN A 337 -11.98 5.08 -0.59
N VAL A 338 -11.54 6.14 -1.25
CA VAL A 338 -11.24 7.44 -0.63
C VAL A 338 -11.89 8.55 -1.43
N LEU A 339 -12.44 9.54 -0.74
CA LEU A 339 -12.91 10.78 -1.33
C LEU A 339 -12.19 11.96 -0.67
N LEU A 340 -11.50 12.76 -1.48
CA LEU A 340 -10.82 13.99 -1.06
C LEU A 340 -11.65 15.18 -1.54
N HIS A 341 -12.15 16.00 -0.63
CA HIS A 341 -12.97 17.16 -0.97
C HIS A 341 -12.15 18.44 -1.00
N ILE A 342 -12.36 19.29 -2.01
CA ILE A 342 -11.49 20.43 -2.32
C ILE A 342 -12.23 21.76 -2.17
N GLY A 343 -11.62 22.72 -1.47
CA GLY A 343 -12.03 24.13 -1.47
C GLY A 343 -13.13 24.51 -0.48
N ASP A 344 -14.26 23.80 -0.46
CA ASP A 344 -15.39 24.15 0.41
C ASP A 344 -15.26 23.45 1.77
N ALA A 345 -15.19 24.25 2.84
CA ALA A 345 -15.21 23.74 4.20
C ALA A 345 -16.63 23.30 4.54
N VAL A 346 -16.78 22.07 5.02
CA VAL A 346 -18.06 21.55 5.47
C VAL A 346 -18.14 21.61 6.99
N ASP A 347 -19.36 21.86 7.50
CA ASP A 347 -19.63 21.81 8.92
C ASP A 347 -19.58 20.35 9.39
N ILE A 348 -18.48 19.99 10.04
CA ILE A 348 -18.29 18.67 10.63
C ILE A 348 -18.95 18.70 12.02
N PRO A 349 -19.93 17.82 12.29
CA PRO A 349 -20.62 17.82 13.58
C PRO A 349 -19.63 17.60 14.73
N GLN A 350 -19.63 18.50 15.71
CA GLN A 350 -18.78 18.37 16.91
C GLN A 350 -19.45 17.52 18.00
N ASP A 351 -20.78 17.49 18.05
CA ASP A 351 -21.57 16.80 19.06
C ASP A 351 -22.07 15.43 18.56
N VAL A 352 -21.17 14.62 17.98
CA VAL A 352 -21.51 13.24 17.58
C VAL A 352 -21.58 12.36 18.83
N GLN A 353 -22.71 11.71 19.05
CA GLN A 353 -22.81 10.64 20.05
C GLN A 353 -22.03 9.42 19.55
N TRP A 354 -21.02 9.01 20.32
CA TRP A 354 -20.24 7.81 20.04
C TRP A 354 -20.55 6.69 21.03
N VAL A 355 -20.81 5.50 20.51
CA VAL A 355 -20.97 4.26 21.30
C VAL A 355 -19.91 3.23 20.89
N ASP A 356 -19.38 2.51 21.86
CA ASP A 356 -18.32 1.53 21.65
C ASP A 356 -18.90 0.12 21.61
N TRP A 357 -18.75 -0.57 20.48
CA TRP A 357 -19.35 -1.88 20.26
C TRP A 357 -18.87 -2.93 21.27
N GLN A 358 -17.57 -2.95 21.56
CA GLN A 358 -16.96 -3.96 22.43
C GLN A 358 -17.30 -3.70 23.89
N THR A 359 -17.06 -2.47 24.34
CA THR A 359 -17.19 -2.07 25.76
C THR A 359 -18.64 -2.16 26.22
N GLN A 360 -19.58 -1.83 25.33
CA GLN A 360 -21.01 -1.89 25.62
C GLN A 360 -21.66 -3.23 25.22
N GLN A 361 -20.88 -4.19 24.69
CA GLN A 361 -21.35 -5.50 24.24
C GLN A 361 -22.57 -5.39 23.31
N LEU A 362 -22.49 -4.48 22.34
CA LEU A 362 -23.59 -4.21 21.42
C LEU A 362 -23.86 -5.41 20.50
N THR A 363 -25.09 -5.48 20.03
CA THR A 363 -25.53 -6.38 18.96
C THR A 363 -26.28 -5.56 17.92
N LEU A 364 -26.41 -6.08 16.69
CA LEU A 364 -27.19 -5.39 15.64
C LEU A 364 -28.62 -5.11 16.09
N SER A 365 -29.25 -6.05 16.81
CA SER A 365 -30.59 -5.88 17.38
C SER A 365 -30.62 -4.76 18.42
N ALA A 366 -29.67 -4.71 19.36
CA ALA A 366 -29.59 -3.65 20.35
C ALA A 366 -29.38 -2.27 19.69
N LEU A 367 -28.54 -2.19 18.65
CA LEU A 367 -28.33 -0.97 17.89
C LEU A 367 -29.58 -0.54 17.12
N GLN A 368 -30.29 -1.48 16.50
CA GLN A 368 -31.56 -1.22 15.84
C GLN A 368 -32.58 -0.63 16.82
N HIS A 369 -32.71 -1.21 18.02
CA HIS A 369 -33.57 -0.68 19.08
C HIS A 369 -33.17 0.75 19.45
N LEU A 370 -31.87 1.02 19.64
CA LEU A 370 -31.37 2.36 19.94
C LEU A 370 -31.74 3.39 18.86
N LEU A 371 -31.52 3.07 17.57
CA LEU A 371 -31.82 3.95 16.45
C LEU A 371 -33.33 4.24 16.31
N VAL A 372 -34.18 3.26 16.62
CA VAL A 372 -35.65 3.39 16.57
C VAL A 372 -36.17 4.22 17.74
N GLU A 373 -35.68 3.97 18.95
CA GLU A 373 -36.19 4.61 20.17
C GLU A 373 -35.71 6.05 20.33
N THR A 374 -34.44 6.31 20.03
CA THR A 374 -33.82 7.62 20.29
C THR A 374 -33.81 8.52 19.06
N GLN A 375 -33.92 7.94 17.86
CA GLN A 375 -33.87 8.65 16.58
C GLN A 375 -32.79 9.75 16.55
N PRO A 376 -31.50 9.40 16.80
CA PRO A 376 -30.45 10.40 16.88
C PRO A 376 -30.23 11.03 15.50
N GLU A 377 -29.91 12.31 15.46
CA GLU A 377 -29.57 12.98 14.19
C GLU A 377 -28.31 12.36 13.57
N ILE A 378 -27.29 12.12 14.41
CA ILE A 378 -26.05 11.42 14.07
C ILE A 378 -25.68 10.48 15.22
N LEU A 379 -25.34 9.23 14.89
CA LEU A 379 -24.82 8.25 15.84
C LEU A 379 -23.61 7.55 15.23
N GLY A 380 -22.48 7.65 15.93
CA GLY A 380 -21.28 6.91 15.60
C GLY A 380 -21.13 5.65 16.47
N VAL A 381 -20.75 4.54 15.86
CA VAL A 381 -20.46 3.27 16.53
C VAL A 381 -19.04 2.84 16.18
N ILE A 382 -18.21 2.64 17.20
CA ILE A 382 -16.78 2.32 17.02
C ILE A 382 -16.41 0.90 17.43
N GLN A 383 -15.26 0.43 16.94
CA GLN A 383 -14.64 -0.84 17.30
C GLN A 383 -15.51 -2.07 16.95
N ILE A 384 -16.17 -2.03 15.79
CA ILE A 384 -16.99 -3.14 15.30
C ILE A 384 -16.07 -4.20 14.67
N PRO A 385 -16.13 -5.46 15.11
CA PRO A 385 -15.22 -6.50 14.63
C PRO A 385 -15.55 -6.86 13.19
N ASN A 386 -14.56 -6.80 12.29
CA ASN A 386 -14.77 -7.06 10.87
C ASN A 386 -14.84 -8.56 10.56
N ALA A 387 -16.06 -9.08 10.34
CA ALA A 387 -16.28 -10.50 10.03
C ALA A 387 -15.46 -10.98 8.81
N ARG A 388 -15.24 -10.08 7.84
CA ARG A 388 -14.50 -10.37 6.61
C ARG A 388 -13.02 -10.65 6.85
N LEU A 389 -12.44 -10.13 7.94
CA LEU A 389 -11.00 -10.16 8.17
C LEU A 389 -10.56 -11.17 9.23
N VAL A 390 -11.48 -11.80 9.95
CA VAL A 390 -11.13 -12.71 11.06
C VAL A 390 -10.18 -13.83 10.63
N LYS A 391 -10.48 -14.54 9.53
CA LYS A 391 -9.63 -15.63 9.04
C LYS A 391 -8.29 -15.13 8.49
N PRO A 392 -8.24 -14.10 7.61
CA PRO A 392 -6.97 -13.52 7.18
C PRO A 392 -6.08 -13.02 8.31
N LEU A 393 -6.63 -12.28 9.28
CA LEU A 393 -5.88 -11.76 10.42
C LEU A 393 -5.36 -12.87 11.31
N LYS A 394 -6.19 -13.91 11.58
CA LYS A 394 -5.73 -15.09 12.31
C LYS A 394 -4.59 -15.81 11.59
N SER A 395 -4.64 -15.87 10.26
CA SER A 395 -3.55 -16.42 9.44
C SER A 395 -2.26 -15.62 9.64
N ALA A 396 -2.32 -14.29 9.63
CA ALA A 396 -1.17 -13.44 9.92
C ALA A 396 -0.67 -13.54 11.38
N GLU A 397 -1.57 -13.74 12.34
CA GLU A 397 -1.17 -13.98 13.73
C GLU A 397 -0.33 -15.25 13.86
N PHE A 398 -0.73 -16.34 13.20
CA PHE A 398 0.02 -17.59 13.22
C PHE A 398 1.35 -17.53 12.46
N LEU A 399 1.54 -16.59 11.53
CA LEU A 399 2.88 -16.34 10.95
C LEU A 399 3.91 -15.96 12.01
N LYS A 400 3.48 -15.27 13.08
CA LYS A 400 4.38 -14.81 14.14
C LYS A 400 4.81 -15.96 15.06
N ASN A 401 4.05 -17.07 15.07
CA ASN A 401 4.28 -18.24 15.94
C ASN A 401 4.24 -19.57 15.14
N PRO A 402 5.16 -19.78 14.16
CA PRO A 402 5.09 -20.91 13.23
C PRO A 402 5.32 -22.29 13.87
N GLN A 403 5.78 -22.35 15.11
CA GLN A 403 6.08 -23.60 15.82
C GLN A 403 4.84 -24.27 16.42
N GLU A 404 3.70 -23.59 16.44
CA GLU A 404 2.44 -24.12 17.00
C GLU A 404 1.89 -25.29 16.18
N PHE A 405 2.16 -25.31 14.87
CA PHE A 405 1.63 -26.29 13.93
C PHE A 405 2.75 -26.89 13.09
N GLN A 406 2.65 -28.19 12.80
CA GLN A 406 3.65 -28.87 11.96
C GLN A 406 3.32 -28.70 10.48
N THR A 407 2.04 -28.82 10.10
CA THR A 407 1.60 -28.82 8.70
C THR A 407 0.54 -27.77 8.42
N VAL A 408 0.45 -27.34 7.16
CA VAL A 408 -0.60 -26.45 6.66
C VAL A 408 -2.00 -27.03 6.89
N SER A 409 -2.18 -28.36 6.80
CA SER A 409 -3.48 -28.99 7.08
C SER A 409 -3.97 -28.75 8.52
N GLN A 410 -3.07 -28.79 9.52
CA GLN A 410 -3.41 -28.49 10.91
C GLN A 410 -3.78 -27.02 11.08
N LEU A 411 -2.97 -26.12 10.51
CA LEU A 411 -3.22 -24.67 10.55
C LEU A 411 -4.57 -24.30 9.91
N ARG A 412 -4.88 -24.87 8.73
CA ARG A 412 -6.18 -24.69 8.06
C ARG A 412 -7.34 -25.18 8.89
N ALA A 413 -7.19 -26.33 9.57
CA ALA A 413 -8.26 -26.89 10.39
C ALA A 413 -8.64 -25.93 11.53
N VAL A 414 -7.65 -25.30 12.18
CA VAL A 414 -7.89 -24.30 13.23
C VAL A 414 -8.55 -23.05 12.68
N ILE A 415 -8.07 -22.51 11.56
CA ILE A 415 -8.64 -21.30 10.95
C ILE A 415 -10.08 -21.55 10.45
N ASN A 416 -10.35 -22.73 9.89
CA ASN A 416 -11.69 -23.10 9.45
C ASN A 416 -12.65 -23.41 10.59
N ALA A 417 -12.14 -23.75 11.78
CA ALA A 417 -12.94 -23.96 12.99
C ALA A 417 -13.35 -22.65 13.68
N ILE A 418 -12.82 -21.50 13.27
CA ILE A 418 -13.25 -20.19 13.78
C ILE A 418 -14.73 -20.00 13.45
N ALA A 419 -15.50 -19.66 14.48
CA ALA A 419 -16.94 -19.54 14.37
C ALA A 419 -17.33 -18.39 13.42
N PRO A 420 -18.33 -18.59 12.54
CA PRO A 420 -18.72 -17.60 11.53
C PRO A 420 -19.33 -16.31 12.12
N ASP A 421 -19.78 -16.35 13.37
CA ASP A 421 -20.30 -15.21 14.14
C ASP A 421 -19.20 -14.40 14.85
N THR A 422 -17.92 -14.71 14.59
CA THR A 422 -16.81 -13.87 15.05
C THR A 422 -16.76 -12.62 14.16
N GLY A 423 -17.47 -11.56 14.53
CA GLY A 423 -17.53 -10.32 13.75
C GLY A 423 -18.95 -9.92 13.33
N VAL A 424 -19.06 -8.78 12.66
CA VAL A 424 -20.29 -8.32 12.01
C VAL A 424 -19.99 -8.00 10.54
N GLU A 425 -20.92 -8.31 9.64
CA GLU A 425 -20.76 -7.96 8.24
C GLU A 425 -21.06 -6.47 8.03
N PRO A 426 -20.18 -5.71 7.35
CA PRO A 426 -20.46 -4.31 7.02
C PRO A 426 -21.78 -4.09 6.26
N ASP A 427 -22.15 -5.02 5.37
CA ASP A 427 -23.40 -4.97 4.60
C ASP A 427 -24.67 -5.12 5.46
N GLU A 428 -24.60 -5.69 6.66
CA GLU A 428 -25.74 -5.71 7.59
C GLU A 428 -26.09 -4.31 8.10
N PHE A 429 -25.08 -3.44 8.29
CA PHE A 429 -25.32 -2.05 8.68
C PHE A 429 -25.95 -1.26 7.53
N TYR A 430 -25.54 -1.50 6.28
CA TYR A 430 -26.19 -0.87 5.12
C TYR A 430 -27.66 -1.28 5.01
N ALA A 431 -27.98 -2.56 5.21
CA ALA A 431 -29.37 -3.04 5.23
C ALA A 431 -30.18 -2.39 6.36
N LEU A 432 -29.58 -2.28 7.56
CA LEU A 432 -30.21 -1.61 8.70
C LEU A 432 -30.47 -0.12 8.43
N ALA A 433 -29.47 0.60 7.91
CA ALA A 433 -29.59 2.01 7.58
C ALA A 433 -30.66 2.26 6.51
N GLU A 434 -30.75 1.39 5.50
CA GLU A 434 -31.80 1.45 4.47
C GLU A 434 -33.19 1.22 5.06
N ALA A 435 -33.36 0.18 5.89
CA ALA A 435 -34.63 -0.12 6.56
C ALA A 435 -35.13 1.02 7.47
N LEU A 436 -34.20 1.76 8.08
CA LEU A 436 -34.51 2.86 8.99
C LEU A 436 -34.39 4.25 8.34
N SER A 437 -34.16 4.34 7.03
CA SER A 437 -34.00 5.59 6.27
C SER A 437 -32.87 6.52 6.76
N TYR A 438 -31.80 5.93 7.30
CA TYR A 438 -30.54 6.64 7.59
C TYR A 438 -29.62 6.65 6.36
N SER A 439 -28.70 7.61 6.31
CA SER A 439 -27.44 7.51 5.58
C SER A 439 -26.41 6.78 6.45
N LEU A 440 -25.45 6.11 5.82
CA LEU A 440 -24.42 5.35 6.51
C LEU A 440 -23.07 5.60 5.89
N ILE A 441 -22.07 5.88 6.74
CA ILE A 441 -20.65 5.77 6.40
C ILE A 441 -20.10 4.56 7.15
N VAL A 442 -19.30 3.75 6.44
CA VAL A 442 -18.57 2.60 7.00
C VAL A 442 -17.09 2.83 6.70
N THR A 443 -16.28 2.99 7.73
CA THR A 443 -14.86 3.36 7.62
C THR A 443 -13.99 2.52 8.53
N TRP A 444 -12.68 2.46 8.26
CA TRP A 444 -11.74 1.81 9.17
C TRP A 444 -11.71 2.51 10.53
N SER A 445 -11.49 1.73 11.60
CA SER A 445 -11.41 2.25 12.96
C SER A 445 -10.04 2.85 13.27
N ASP A 446 -9.99 3.91 14.08
CA ASP A 446 -8.74 4.52 14.57
C ASP A 446 -7.92 3.57 15.46
N ALA A 447 -8.59 2.70 16.24
CA ALA A 447 -7.97 1.89 17.29
C ALA A 447 -7.08 0.76 16.72
N SER A 448 -7.50 0.19 15.60
CA SER A 448 -6.71 -0.72 14.77
C SER A 448 -7.38 -0.83 13.40
N VAL A 449 -6.78 -0.18 12.40
CA VAL A 449 -7.29 -0.12 11.02
C VAL A 449 -7.34 -1.52 10.36
N SER A 450 -6.72 -2.54 10.96
CA SER A 450 -6.76 -3.93 10.46
C SER A 450 -7.91 -4.79 10.99
N ASP A 451 -8.37 -4.59 12.23
CA ASP A 451 -9.24 -5.58 12.91
C ASP A 451 -10.69 -5.10 13.04
N TYR A 452 -10.86 -3.77 13.16
CA TYR A 452 -12.13 -3.14 13.43
C TYR A 452 -12.48 -2.09 12.38
N TYR A 453 -13.77 -1.84 12.28
CA TYR A 453 -14.32 -0.72 11.52
C TYR A 453 -15.31 0.06 12.40
N ASP A 454 -15.56 1.28 11.98
CA ASP A 454 -16.52 2.18 12.61
C ASP A 454 -17.64 2.46 11.60
N VAL A 455 -18.85 2.73 12.12
CA VAL A 455 -19.99 3.16 11.30
C VAL A 455 -20.59 4.43 11.85
N ILE A 456 -21.16 5.25 10.96
CA ILE A 456 -21.80 6.51 11.32
C ILE A 456 -23.14 6.59 10.62
N PHE A 457 -24.20 6.58 11.42
CA PHE A 457 -25.56 6.80 10.99
C PHE A 457 -25.84 8.30 11.00
N GLY A 458 -26.43 8.81 9.91
CA GLY A 458 -26.95 10.18 9.83
C GLY A 458 -28.39 10.17 9.32
N GLN A 459 -29.27 10.99 9.88
CA GLN A 459 -30.63 11.10 9.34
C GLN A 459 -30.62 11.76 7.97
N ARG A 460 -31.29 11.19 6.98
CA ARG A 460 -31.35 11.75 5.61
C ARG A 460 -32.00 13.15 5.53
N GLN A 461 -32.64 13.61 6.60
CA GLN A 461 -33.32 14.90 6.70
C GLN A 461 -32.53 15.97 7.47
N SER A 462 -31.33 15.66 8.01
CA SER A 462 -30.51 16.64 8.70
C SER A 462 -29.92 17.67 7.72
N GLN A 463 -29.90 18.93 8.15
CA GLN A 463 -29.59 20.10 7.32
C GLN A 463 -28.09 20.20 7.00
N GLY A 464 -27.61 19.40 6.05
CA GLY A 464 -26.29 19.61 5.42
C GLY A 464 -25.05 19.25 6.24
N GLN A 465 -25.22 18.64 7.43
CA GLN A 465 -24.11 18.08 8.19
C GLN A 465 -23.65 16.75 7.57
N ILE A 466 -22.35 16.62 7.29
CA ILE A 466 -21.77 15.36 6.80
C ILE A 466 -21.34 14.51 8.00
N PRO A 467 -21.93 13.31 8.20
CA PRO A 467 -21.55 12.43 9.31
C PRO A 467 -20.16 11.83 9.03
N LEU A 468 -19.09 12.55 9.38
CA LEU A 468 -17.71 12.18 9.08
C LEU A 468 -16.98 11.60 10.29
N ARG A 469 -16.14 10.58 10.07
CA ARG A 469 -15.11 10.22 11.06
C ARG A 469 -13.93 11.17 10.91
N VAL A 470 -13.66 11.97 11.95
CA VAL A 470 -12.44 12.79 12.01
C VAL A 470 -11.33 11.97 12.64
N PHE A 471 -10.43 11.47 11.79
CA PHE A 471 -9.21 10.81 12.22
C PHE A 471 -8.28 11.83 12.90
N THR A 472 -7.78 11.50 14.09
CA THR A 472 -6.76 12.34 14.76
C THR A 472 -5.51 12.42 13.90
N ALA A 473 -5.05 13.64 13.61
CA ALA A 473 -3.82 13.84 12.84
C ALA A 473 -2.64 13.13 13.53
N THR A 474 -2.07 12.13 12.85
CA THR A 474 -0.83 11.52 13.30
C THR A 474 0.30 12.54 13.17
N GLN A 475 1.28 12.49 14.09
CA GLN A 475 2.52 13.26 13.94
C GLN A 475 3.11 13.01 12.55
N GLN A 476 3.61 14.06 11.90
CA GLN A 476 4.16 13.96 10.56
C GLN A 476 5.29 12.93 10.54
N ARG A 477 5.08 11.86 9.77
CA ARG A 477 6.07 10.82 9.48
C ARG A 477 6.54 10.99 8.04
N ASP A 478 7.66 10.37 7.68
CA ASP A 478 8.09 10.28 6.29
C ASP A 478 6.97 9.64 5.44
N TRP A 479 6.64 10.24 4.29
CA TRP A 479 5.62 9.75 3.37
C TRP A 479 5.83 8.28 2.97
N ARG A 480 7.10 7.84 2.90
CA ARG A 480 7.48 6.45 2.57
C ARG A 480 7.00 5.43 3.58
N LEU A 481 6.63 5.83 4.80
CA LEU A 481 6.07 4.93 5.81
C LEU A 481 4.58 4.67 5.61
N TYR A 482 3.91 5.42 4.75
CA TYR A 482 2.50 5.23 4.42
C TYR A 482 2.27 4.31 3.22
N ALA A 483 3.32 3.79 2.60
CA ALA A 483 3.22 2.85 1.49
C ALA A 483 4.31 1.78 1.54
N ASN A 484 4.10 0.65 0.88
CA ASN A 484 5.21 -0.24 0.54
C ASN A 484 6.07 0.37 -0.57
N GLN A 485 7.20 -0.28 -0.89
CA GLN A 485 8.09 0.14 -1.97
C GLN A 485 8.18 -0.94 -3.06
N PRO A 486 7.26 -0.94 -4.05
CA PRO A 486 7.18 -1.98 -5.09
C PRO A 486 8.49 -2.25 -5.85
N LEU A 487 9.29 -1.21 -6.07
CA LEU A 487 10.54 -1.30 -6.83
C LEU A 487 11.77 -1.63 -5.98
N GLN A 488 11.69 -1.52 -4.65
CA GLN A 488 12.86 -1.74 -3.79
C GLN A 488 13.46 -3.14 -4.00
N PRO A 489 12.68 -4.25 -4.05
CA PRO A 489 13.23 -5.60 -4.24
C PRO A 489 13.96 -5.75 -5.59
N LYS A 490 13.40 -5.21 -6.68
CA LYS A 490 14.06 -5.19 -8.00
C LYS A 490 15.35 -4.38 -7.96
N LEU A 491 15.33 -3.22 -7.32
CA LEU A 491 16.51 -2.38 -7.12
C LEU A 491 17.59 -3.12 -6.31
N LYS A 492 17.21 -3.83 -5.23
CA LYS A 492 18.14 -4.68 -4.45
C LYS A 492 18.75 -5.78 -5.32
N HIS A 493 17.93 -6.46 -6.13
CA HIS A 493 18.40 -7.53 -7.02
C HIS A 493 19.34 -7.05 -8.13
N GLN A 494 19.19 -5.83 -8.64
CA GLN A 494 20.08 -5.25 -9.66
C GLN A 494 21.32 -4.58 -9.06
N LEU A 495 21.17 -3.86 -7.95
CA LEU A 495 22.25 -3.09 -7.34
C LEU A 495 23.29 -4.00 -6.69
N ILE A 496 22.92 -5.11 -6.06
CA ILE A 496 23.89 -6.01 -5.43
C ILE A 496 24.94 -6.54 -6.43
N PRO A 497 24.57 -7.08 -7.61
CA PRO A 497 25.53 -7.42 -8.66
C PRO A 497 26.39 -6.24 -9.11
N GLN A 498 25.82 -5.04 -9.24
CA GLN A 498 26.56 -3.83 -9.63
C GLN A 498 27.59 -3.44 -8.57
N LEU A 499 27.21 -3.43 -7.28
CA LEU A 499 28.12 -3.15 -6.17
C LEU A 499 29.24 -4.19 -6.10
N ARG A 500 28.94 -5.47 -6.33
CA ARG A 500 29.96 -6.52 -6.42
C ARG A 500 30.95 -6.24 -7.56
N SER A 501 30.45 -6.03 -8.77
CA SER A 501 31.32 -5.72 -9.93
C SER A 501 32.12 -4.43 -9.73
N TYR A 502 31.52 -3.41 -9.12
CA TYR A 502 32.17 -2.15 -8.79
C TYR A 502 33.30 -2.31 -7.77
N LEU A 503 33.11 -3.15 -6.74
CA LEU A 503 34.15 -3.45 -5.77
C LEU A 503 35.22 -4.40 -6.35
N GLU A 504 34.85 -5.40 -7.14
CA GLU A 504 35.80 -6.34 -7.79
C GLU A 504 36.84 -5.61 -8.66
N THR A 505 36.46 -4.49 -9.27
CA THR A 505 37.37 -3.66 -10.07
C THR A 505 38.27 -2.72 -9.23
N ARG A 506 38.05 -2.62 -7.91
CA ARG A 506 38.71 -1.63 -7.03
C ARG A 506 39.35 -2.22 -5.77
N LEU A 507 38.90 -3.38 -5.31
CA LEU A 507 39.33 -4.02 -4.07
C LEU A 507 39.75 -5.47 -4.34
N PRO A 508 40.73 -6.01 -3.58
CA PRO A 508 41.08 -7.43 -3.63
C PRO A 508 39.93 -8.34 -3.16
N GLU A 509 39.92 -9.59 -3.66
CA GLU A 509 38.88 -10.59 -3.35
C GLU A 509 38.64 -10.79 -1.85
N TYR A 510 39.68 -10.75 -1.02
CA TYR A 510 39.56 -10.95 0.43
C TYR A 510 38.88 -9.79 1.17
N MET A 511 38.75 -8.61 0.55
CA MET A 511 38.03 -7.45 1.10
C MET A 511 36.57 -7.40 0.63
N MET A 512 36.14 -8.35 -0.20
CA MET A 512 34.78 -8.36 -0.76
C MET A 512 33.75 -8.78 0.31
N PRO A 513 32.67 -7.99 0.51
CA PRO A 513 31.56 -8.41 1.35
C PRO A 513 30.91 -9.72 0.86
N ASN A 514 30.67 -10.64 1.80
CA ASN A 514 29.96 -11.89 1.56
C ASN A 514 28.48 -11.64 1.27
N ALA A 515 27.90 -10.63 1.91
CA ALA A 515 26.51 -10.23 1.72
C ALA A 515 26.37 -8.70 1.74
N PHE A 516 25.32 -8.21 1.09
CA PHE A 516 24.88 -6.84 1.16
C PHE A 516 23.47 -6.80 1.76
N VAL A 517 23.27 -5.90 2.72
CA VAL A 517 21.98 -5.68 3.38
C VAL A 517 21.57 -4.24 3.10
N MET A 518 20.36 -4.05 2.59
CA MET A 518 19.88 -2.74 2.19
C MET A 518 19.01 -2.17 3.30
N LEU A 519 19.31 -0.97 3.76
CA LEU A 519 18.60 -0.27 4.83
C LEU A 519 17.99 1.03 4.30
N ASP A 520 16.89 1.46 4.92
CA ASP A 520 16.30 2.76 4.61
C ASP A 520 17.13 3.92 5.21
N ALA A 521 17.78 3.67 6.35
CA ALA A 521 18.73 4.59 6.99
C ALA A 521 19.72 3.82 7.88
N ILE A 522 20.92 4.36 8.10
CA ILE A 522 21.87 3.80 9.07
C ILE A 522 21.40 4.14 10.49
N PRO A 523 21.25 3.16 11.40
CA PRO A 523 20.87 3.43 12.78
C PRO A 523 21.94 4.28 13.49
N LEU A 524 21.48 5.26 14.26
CA LEU A 524 22.33 6.18 15.00
C LEU A 524 22.10 6.03 16.52
N THR A 525 23.18 6.10 17.28
CA THR A 525 23.16 6.24 18.75
C THR A 525 22.53 7.59 19.16
N ALA A 526 22.14 7.72 20.44
CA ALA A 526 21.57 8.97 20.98
C ALA A 526 22.45 10.22 20.81
N ASN A 527 23.76 10.04 20.58
CA ASN A 527 24.73 11.11 20.33
C ASN A 527 24.99 11.35 18.83
N GLY A 528 24.21 10.74 17.92
CA GLY A 528 24.32 10.92 16.47
C GLY A 528 25.45 10.16 15.79
N LYS A 529 26.12 9.23 16.47
CA LYS A 529 27.13 8.34 15.86
C LYS A 529 26.49 7.05 15.35
N ILE A 530 27.04 6.44 14.29
CA ILE A 530 26.60 5.14 13.77
C ILE A 530 26.53 4.10 14.89
N ASP A 531 25.37 3.47 15.05
CA ASP A 531 25.18 2.33 15.94
C ASP A 531 25.39 1.03 15.15
N ARG A 532 26.59 0.46 15.23
CA ARG A 532 26.92 -0.80 14.53
C ARG A 532 26.36 -2.05 15.23
N ARG A 533 25.72 -1.91 16.40
CA ARG A 533 25.16 -3.04 17.16
C ARG A 533 23.66 -3.24 16.91
N ALA A 534 22.94 -2.15 16.67
CA ALA A 534 21.56 -2.15 16.18
C ALA A 534 21.50 -2.73 14.77
#